data_AF-A0A6P1DKD8-F1
#
_entry.id   AF-A0A6P1DKD8-F1
#
_cell.length_a   1.000
_cell.length_b   1.000
_cell.length_c   1.000
_cell.angle_alpha   90.00
_cell.angle_beta   90.00
_cell.angle_gamma   90.00
#
_symmetry.space_group_name_H-M   'P 1'
#
loop_
_entity.id
_entity.type
_entity.pdbx_description
1 polymer ?
#
loop_
_entity_poly.entity_id
_entity_poly.type
_entity_poly.pdbx_seq_one_letter_code
_entity_poly.pdbx_strand_id
1 'polypeptide(L)'
;MKNNVYFKVLLALLVLTILAAFVVKLDIGLKAVSAIILALFMIKFLGVAFYFMALRKAHVFWKSAVLIFVSIFLAIVFMIV
;
A
#
# COMPACT_ATOMS: atom_id res chain seq x y z
N MET A 1 -22.43 -7.72 11.42
CA MET A 1 -21.81 -8.10 10.11
C MET A 1 -20.49 -7.35 9.85
N LYS A 2 -19.59 -7.26 10.82
CA LYS A 2 -18.30 -6.54 10.68
C LYS A 2 -17.32 -7.27 9.77
N ASN A 3 -17.40 -8.62 9.70
CA ASN A 3 -16.51 -9.46 8.88
C ASN A 3 -16.60 -9.18 7.37
N ASN A 4 -17.77 -8.77 6.85
CA ASN A 4 -17.92 -8.53 5.40
C ASN A 4 -17.00 -7.42 4.89
N VAL A 5 -16.73 -6.38 5.69
CA VAL A 5 -15.84 -5.30 5.28
C VAL A 5 -14.39 -5.77 5.23
N TYR A 6 -13.95 -6.49 6.27
CA TYR A 6 -12.58 -7.01 6.33
C TYR A 6 -12.31 -8.01 5.20
N PHE A 7 -13.29 -8.85 4.89
CA PHE A 7 -13.20 -9.81 3.79
C PHE A 7 -13.11 -9.11 2.42
N LYS A 8 -13.91 -8.06 2.19
CA LYS A 8 -13.81 -7.24 0.96
C LYS A 8 -12.45 -6.56 0.83
N VAL A 9 -11.92 -6.01 1.92
CA VAL A 9 -10.59 -5.37 1.91
C VAL A 9 -9.51 -6.42 1.66
N LEU A 10 -9.60 -7.62 2.25
CA LEU A 10 -8.67 -8.71 1.98
C LEU A 10 -8.65 -9.08 0.49
N LEU A 11 -9.82 -9.24 -0.13
CA LEU A 11 -9.94 -9.49 -1.57
C LEU A 11 -9.30 -8.38 -2.40
N ALA A 12 -9.54 -7.11 -2.06
CA ALA A 12 -8.92 -5.98 -2.75
C ALA A 12 -7.38 -6.00 -2.63
N LEU A 13 -6.84 -6.33 -1.45
CA LEU A 13 -5.39 -6.45 -1.24
C LEU A 13 -4.76 -7.64 -2.01
N LEU A 14 -5.51 -8.74 -2.17
CA LEU A 14 -5.09 -9.86 -3.01
C LEU A 14 -5.04 -9.46 -4.49
N VAL A 15 -6.07 -8.78 -4.98
CA VAL A 15 -6.07 -8.22 -6.35
C VAL A 15 -4.88 -7.30 -6.56
N LEU A 16 -4.59 -6.41 -5.60
CA LEU A 16 -3.42 -5.52 -5.66
C LEU A 16 -2.10 -6.28 -5.75
N THR A 17 -2.00 -7.43 -5.09
CA THR A 17 -0.81 -8.30 -5.13
C THR A 17 -0.65 -8.96 -6.50
N ILE A 18 -1.75 -9.43 -7.08
CA ILE A 18 -1.77 -10.01 -8.42
C ILE A 18 -1.39 -8.95 -9.45
N LEU A 19 -1.95 -7.74 -9.34
CA LEU A 19 -1.60 -6.62 -10.22
C LEU A 19 -0.10 -6.28 -10.15
N ALA A 20 0.48 -6.23 -8.96
CA ALA A 20 1.92 -6.00 -8.81
C ALA A 20 2.76 -7.08 -9.52
N ALA A 21 2.33 -8.34 -9.50
CA ALA A 21 3.01 -9.42 -10.24
C ALA A 21 2.90 -9.25 -11.76
N PHE A 22 1.77 -8.75 -12.27
CA PHE A 22 1.62 -8.43 -13.69
C PHE A 22 2.48 -7.24 -14.13
N VAL A 23 2.68 -6.24 -13.25
CA VAL A 23 3.52 -5.07 -13.57
C VAL A 23 4.95 -5.47 -13.90
N VAL A 24 5.51 -6.49 -13.25
CA VAL A 24 6.85 -7.01 -13.56
C VAL A 24 6.96 -7.55 -14.99
N LYS A 25 5.84 -7.98 -15.59
CA LYS A 25 5.80 -8.50 -16.97
C LYS A 25 5.62 -7.41 -18.03
N LEU A 26 5.39 -6.16 -17.62
CA LEU A 26 5.26 -5.04 -18.54
C LEU A 26 6.66 -4.60 -19.00
N ASP A 27 6.89 -4.54 -20.31
CA ASP A 27 8.15 -4.07 -20.90
C ASP A 27 8.19 -2.52 -20.98
N ILE A 28 8.03 -1.87 -19.82
CA ILE A 28 7.96 -0.41 -19.68
C ILE A 28 9.22 0.19 -19.03
N GLY A 29 10.28 -0.62 -18.90
CA GLY A 29 11.55 -0.25 -18.31
C GLY A 29 11.58 -0.35 -16.78
N LEU A 30 12.76 -0.67 -16.24
CA LEU A 30 12.95 -0.99 -14.81
C LEU A 30 12.49 0.13 -13.88
N LYS A 31 12.78 1.40 -14.23
CA LYS A 31 12.43 2.58 -13.42
C LYS A 31 10.92 2.79 -13.31
N ALA A 32 10.16 2.56 -14.39
CA ALA A 32 8.72 2.66 -14.38
C ALA A 32 8.08 1.49 -13.63
N VAL A 33 8.57 0.26 -13.86
CA VAL A 33 8.14 -0.96 -13.16
C VAL A 33 8.31 -0.80 -11.64
N SER A 34 9.50 -0.37 -11.18
CA SER A 34 9.77 -0.18 -9.75
C SER A 34 8.92 0.92 -9.13
N ALA A 35 8.74 2.06 -9.82
CA ALA A 35 7.87 3.14 -9.38
C ALA A 35 6.41 2.68 -9.19
N ILE A 36 5.87 1.91 -10.13
CA ILE A 36 4.48 1.40 -10.07
C ILE A 36 4.34 0.38 -8.94
N ILE A 37 5.29 -0.56 -8.81
CA ILE A 37 5.25 -1.55 -7.72
C ILE A 37 5.31 -0.86 -6.35
N LEU A 38 6.12 0.18 -6.22
CA LEU A 38 6.23 0.97 -4.99
C LEU A 38 4.92 1.70 -4.66
N ALA A 39 4.26 2.28 -5.66
CA ALA A 39 2.94 2.90 -5.49
C ALA A 39 1.87 1.87 -5.08
N LEU A 40 1.87 0.67 -5.69
CA LEU A 40 0.97 -0.41 -5.30
C LEU A 40 1.23 -0.90 -3.87
N PHE A 41 2.51 -1.00 -3.48
CA PHE A 41 2.92 -1.32 -2.12
C PHE A 41 2.38 -0.32 -1.09
N MET A 42 2.44 0.98 -1.38
CA MET A 42 1.90 2.04 -0.49
C MET A 42 0.42 1.83 -0.20
N ILE A 43 -0.37 1.65 -1.25
CA ILE A 43 -1.82 1.45 -1.16
C ILE A 43 -2.10 0.18 -0.34
N LYS A 44 -1.34 -0.90 -0.58
CA LYS A 44 -1.45 -2.15 0.18
C LYS A 44 -1.13 -1.94 1.67
N PHE A 45 -0.02 -1.27 1.97
CA PHE A 45 0.44 -1.02 3.33
C PHE A 45 -0.61 -0.22 4.12
N LEU A 46 -1.14 0.86 3.54
CA LEU A 46 -2.20 1.66 4.17
C LEU A 46 -3.48 0.85 4.39
N GLY A 47 -3.89 0.04 3.40
CA GLY A 47 -5.05 -0.85 3.53
C GLY A 47 -4.88 -1.85 4.69
N VAL A 48 -3.71 -2.45 4.82
CA VAL A 48 -3.37 -3.35 5.94
C VAL A 48 -3.38 -2.59 7.26
N ALA A 49 -2.71 -1.45 7.34
CA ALA A 49 -2.59 -0.66 8.56
C ALA A 49 -3.97 -0.20 9.07
N PHE A 50 -4.80 0.37 8.19
CA PHE A 50 -6.13 0.87 8.53
C PHE A 50 -7.10 -0.24 8.97
N TYR A 51 -7.17 -1.35 8.24
CA TYR A 51 -8.18 -2.38 8.50
C TYR A 51 -7.69 -3.47 9.45
N PHE A 52 -6.45 -3.92 9.33
CA PHE A 52 -5.95 -5.09 10.05
C PHE A 52 -5.04 -4.74 11.25
N MET A 53 -4.43 -3.55 11.28
CA MET A 53 -3.60 -3.10 12.42
C MET A 53 -4.30 -2.09 13.34
N ALA A 54 -5.64 -2.11 13.35
CA ALA A 54 -6.48 -1.24 14.20
C ALA A 54 -6.25 0.27 14.04
N LEU A 55 -5.49 0.73 13.03
CA LEU A 55 -5.18 2.15 12.84
C LEU A 55 -6.45 2.98 12.61
N ARG A 56 -7.52 2.40 12.03
CA ARG A 56 -8.83 3.07 11.92
C ARG A 56 -9.39 3.52 13.27
N LYS A 57 -9.16 2.77 14.35
CA LYS A 57 -9.61 3.07 15.71
C LYS A 57 -8.57 3.85 16.53
N ALA A 58 -7.35 3.97 16.03
CA ALA A 58 -6.29 4.66 16.73
C ALA A 58 -6.56 6.16 16.83
N HIS A 59 -5.89 6.78 17.81
CA HIS A 59 -5.86 8.22 17.97
C HIS A 59 -5.37 8.90 16.69
N VAL A 60 -5.83 10.14 16.43
CA VAL A 60 -5.45 10.91 15.23
C VAL A 60 -3.93 11.02 15.12
N PHE A 61 -3.23 11.16 16.25
CA PHE A 61 -1.77 11.14 16.31
C PHE A 61 -1.15 9.94 15.57
N TRP A 62 -1.60 8.72 15.85
CA TRP A 62 -1.05 7.50 15.23
C TRP A 62 -1.39 7.41 13.74
N LYS A 63 -2.60 7.83 13.36
CA LYS A 63 -3.02 7.89 11.95
C LYS A 63 -2.10 8.82 11.15
N SER A 64 -1.85 10.02 11.70
CA SER A 64 -0.97 11.01 11.09
C SER A 64 0.49 10.54 11.06
N ALA A 65 0.98 9.92 12.14
CA ALA A 65 2.34 9.40 12.21
C ALA A 65 2.61 8.35 11.12
N VAL A 66 1.68 7.41 10.90
CA VAL A 66 1.80 6.42 9.82
C VAL A 66 1.78 7.09 8.45
N LEU A 67 0.89 8.06 8.21
CA LEU A 67 0.84 8.79 6.94
C LEU A 67 2.13 9.58 6.66
N ILE A 68 2.70 10.22 7.68
CA ILE A 68 3.97 10.95 7.59
C ILE A 68 5.11 9.97 7.29
N PHE A 69 5.21 8.87 8.03
CA PHE A 69 6.23 7.85 7.81
C PHE A 69 6.18 7.30 6.37
N VAL A 70 4.99 6.95 5.91
CA VAL A 70 4.77 6.45 4.54
C VAL A 70 5.18 7.50 3.51
N SER A 71 4.80 8.77 3.70
CA SER A 71 5.19 9.85 2.78
C SER A 71 6.70 10.05 2.71
N ILE A 72 7.40 10.06 3.85
CA ILE A 72 8.86 10.20 3.93
C ILE A 72 9.54 9.00 3.26
N PHE A 73 9.11 7.78 3.60
CA PHE A 73 9.64 6.56 2.99
C PHE A 73 9.50 6.58 1.46
N LEU A 74 8.33 7.00 0.97
CA LEU A 74 8.09 7.12 -0.47
C LEU A 74 9.03 8.13 -1.13
N ALA A 75 9.20 9.31 -0.52
CA ALA A 75 10.08 10.34 -1.03
C ALA A 75 11.53 9.86 -1.12
N ILE A 76 12.02 9.18 -0.08
CA ILE A 76 13.38 8.62 -0.05
C ILE A 76 13.55 7.58 -1.17
N VAL A 77 12.62 6.63 -1.30
CA VAL A 77 12.75 5.57 -2.29
C VAL A 77 12.65 6.10 -3.72
N PHE A 78 11.80 7.10 -3.98
CA PHE A 78 11.74 7.75 -5.29
C PHE A 78 12.99 8.55 -5.66
N MET A 79 13.76 9.05 -4.68
CA MET A 79 15.06 9.67 -4.99
C MET A 79 16.10 8.64 -5.43
N ILE A 80 15.99 7.40 -4.94
CA ILE A 80 16.93 6.31 -5.24
C ILE A 80 16.60 5.63 -6.58
N VAL A 81 15.31 5.51 -6.90
CA VAL A 81 14.79 4.86 -8.13
C VAL A 81 14.80 5.79 -9.33
#